data_AF-A0A1G7TS91-F1
#
_entry.id   AF-A0A1G7TS91-F1
#
_cell.length_a   1.000
_cell.length_b   1.000
_cell.length_c   1.000
_cell.angle_alpha   90.00
_cell.angle_beta   90.00
_cell.angle_gamma   90.00
#
_symmetry.space_group_name_H-M   'P 1'
#
loop_
_entity.id
_entity.type
_entity.pdbx_description
1 polymer ?
#
loop_
_entity_poly.entity_id
_entity_poly.type
_entity_poly.pdbx_seq_one_letter_code
_entity_poly.pdbx_strand_id
1 'polypeptide(L)'
;MRGHLQTDDELHPCDPQPPGSQIYRDHCDRVLYPASYMRLTSKLPTVPVTSRGIVVGPDELPNFCLLDGDGLTPDGKRTLGTRPRERTGVPLPAPDVLARYTGPGMALGMPLTHDRQPYGRDLSLPPAYQDRHVFVGGNTGAGKSILTENAILTNVKATAGPDILIDSKGGGTAEEYLRAHYARYGDLDDVLYFDCTKVLPALSFFDIRPLLDADVPRTEASARVAGQHEEILEGLLGAERYGRAADSVKAIRNHVRALFDPVHGDDVFGHDHLYATLSRTMDMEAPPAVTDDGLDEYFESLVERDREIFMKVLSGAVGRVDTIATDGRLSTMFDHTPADGAATFDFADLLDEDRVIVFDFGGMEDRVNHPTYSRIWKSLRGCLPKIACLVGSPRSAE
;
A
#
# COMPACT_ATOMS: atom_id res chain seq x y z
N MET A 1 -54.78 -15.96 -12.79
CA MET A 1 -55.18 -14.69 -13.45
C MET A 1 -54.56 -14.67 -14.84
N ARG A 2 -55.29 -14.23 -15.87
CA ARG A 2 -54.65 -13.84 -17.14
C ARG A 2 -54.37 -12.35 -17.05
N GLY A 3 -53.10 -11.97 -16.97
CA GLY A 3 -52.70 -10.58 -17.04
C GLY A 3 -52.79 -10.10 -18.49
N HIS A 4 -53.34 -8.91 -18.70
CA HIS A 4 -53.16 -8.19 -19.95
C HIS A 4 -51.99 -7.23 -19.74
N LEU A 5 -50.91 -7.44 -20.48
CA LEU A 5 -49.82 -6.49 -20.54
C LEU A 5 -50.23 -5.38 -21.51
N GLN A 6 -50.23 -4.14 -21.03
CA GLN A 6 -50.34 -2.94 -21.87
C GLN A 6 -49.07 -2.15 -21.63
N THR A 7 -48.34 -1.84 -22.70
CA THR A 7 -47.12 -1.04 -22.64
C THR A 7 -47.32 0.27 -23.39
N ASP A 8 -46.51 1.27 -23.07
CA ASP A 8 -46.52 2.57 -23.76
C ASP A 8 -46.06 2.47 -25.24
N ASP A 9 -45.57 1.30 -25.66
CA ASP A 9 -45.15 1.00 -27.03
C ASP A 9 -46.32 0.58 -27.94
N GLU A 10 -47.49 0.26 -27.38
CA GLU A 10 -48.68 -0.12 -28.15
C GLU A 10 -49.48 1.13 -28.54
N LEU A 11 -49.64 1.37 -29.85
CA LEU A 11 -50.49 2.45 -30.37
C LEU A 11 -51.96 2.17 -29.98
N HIS A 12 -52.51 2.94 -29.05
CA HIS A 12 -53.91 2.83 -28.61
C HIS A 12 -54.80 3.88 -29.31
N PRO A 13 -55.56 3.52 -30.35
CA PRO A 13 -56.33 4.49 -31.15
C PRO A 13 -57.54 5.10 -30.41
N CYS A 14 -57.87 4.63 -29.21
CA CYS A 14 -59.07 5.03 -28.48
C CYS A 14 -58.81 5.82 -27.18
N ASP A 15 -57.54 6.01 -26.77
CA ASP A 15 -57.20 6.74 -25.54
C ASP A 15 -55.99 7.67 -25.82
N PRO A 16 -56.13 9.01 -25.71
CA PRO A 16 -55.10 9.96 -26.12
C PRO A 16 -53.85 9.97 -25.22
N GLN A 17 -53.72 9.04 -24.26
CA GLN A 17 -52.61 8.99 -23.32
C GLN A 17 -52.07 7.56 -23.15
N PRO A 18 -50.73 7.37 -23.14
CA PRO A 18 -50.13 6.05 -22.93
C PRO A 18 -50.52 5.44 -21.57
N PRO A 19 -50.72 4.11 -21.47
CA PRO A 19 -51.16 3.41 -20.26
C PRO A 19 -50.32 3.74 -19.02
N GLY A 20 -48.99 3.84 -19.16
CA GLY A 20 -48.05 4.19 -18.09
C GLY A 20 -48.21 5.63 -17.62
N SER A 21 -48.49 6.57 -18.53
CA SER A 21 -48.73 7.98 -18.19
C SER A 21 -50.05 8.20 -17.44
N GLN A 22 -51.07 7.39 -17.73
CA GLN A 22 -52.34 7.40 -17.00
C GLN A 22 -52.16 6.82 -15.59
N ILE A 23 -51.46 5.68 -15.46
CA ILE A 23 -51.16 5.05 -14.16
C ILE A 23 -50.36 5.99 -13.25
N TYR A 24 -49.35 6.68 -13.80
CA TYR A 24 -48.55 7.64 -13.04
C TYR A 24 -49.41 8.78 -12.46
N ARG A 25 -50.29 9.36 -13.29
CA ARG A 25 -51.18 10.45 -12.82
C ARG A 25 -52.23 9.97 -11.84
N ASP A 26 -52.85 8.82 -12.09
CA ASP A 26 -53.77 8.20 -11.14
C ASP A 26 -53.10 7.94 -9.79
N HIS A 27 -51.81 7.57 -9.78
CA HIS A 27 -51.04 7.42 -8.55
C HIS A 27 -50.81 8.77 -7.85
N CYS A 28 -50.39 9.81 -8.58
CA CYS A 28 -50.19 11.15 -8.02
C CYS A 28 -51.48 11.72 -7.43
N ASP A 29 -52.60 11.50 -8.11
CA ASP A 29 -53.93 11.97 -7.72
C ASP A 29 -54.62 11.04 -6.71
N ARG A 30 -53.94 9.95 -6.31
CA ARG A 30 -54.43 8.91 -5.39
C ARG A 30 -55.79 8.34 -5.81
N VAL A 31 -56.00 8.19 -7.11
CA VAL A 31 -57.21 7.60 -7.69
C VAL A 31 -57.23 6.12 -7.34
N LEU A 32 -58.28 5.70 -6.65
CA LEU A 32 -58.51 4.31 -6.28
C LEU A 32 -59.55 3.70 -7.23
N TYR A 33 -59.14 2.65 -7.95
CA TYR A 33 -60.06 1.88 -8.78
C TYR A 33 -60.66 0.73 -7.96
N PRO A 34 -61.95 0.79 -7.57
CA PRO A 34 -62.57 -0.29 -6.84
C PRO A 34 -62.62 -1.55 -7.72
N ALA A 35 -62.34 -2.69 -7.11
CA ALA A 35 -62.39 -3.96 -7.82
C ALA A 35 -63.84 -4.24 -8.29
N SER A 36 -64.03 -4.47 -9.59
CA SER A 36 -65.37 -4.52 -10.19
C SER A 36 -65.74 -5.92 -10.68
N TYR A 37 -65.55 -6.92 -9.83
CA TYR A 37 -65.81 -8.33 -10.18
C TYR A 37 -67.31 -8.67 -10.27
N MET A 38 -68.19 -7.84 -9.69
CA MET A 38 -69.62 -8.10 -9.51
C MET A 38 -70.53 -7.31 -10.47
N ARG A 39 -70.19 -7.24 -11.76
CA ARG A 39 -71.07 -6.62 -12.77
C ARG A 39 -72.11 -7.64 -13.26
N LEU A 40 -73.33 -7.20 -13.60
CA LEU A 40 -74.34 -8.13 -14.16
C LEU A 40 -73.84 -8.85 -15.43
N THR A 41 -72.98 -8.19 -16.20
CA THR A 41 -72.32 -8.74 -17.39
C THR A 41 -71.22 -9.75 -17.09
N SER A 42 -70.62 -9.75 -15.89
CA SER A 42 -69.61 -10.75 -15.48
C SER A 42 -70.20 -12.12 -15.13
N LYS A 43 -71.53 -12.25 -15.16
CA LYS A 43 -72.25 -13.53 -14.99
C LYS A 43 -72.52 -14.27 -16.31
N LEU A 44 -72.15 -13.70 -17.46
CA LEU A 44 -72.31 -14.33 -18.76
C LEU A 44 -71.13 -15.28 -19.05
N PRO A 45 -71.35 -16.54 -19.47
CA PRO A 45 -70.29 -17.56 -19.60
C PRO A 45 -69.16 -17.21 -20.58
N THR A 46 -69.42 -16.30 -21.52
CA THR A 46 -68.51 -15.94 -22.60
C THR A 46 -67.82 -14.58 -22.42
N VAL A 47 -68.16 -13.83 -21.36
CA VAL A 47 -67.59 -12.51 -21.12
C VAL A 47 -66.42 -12.62 -20.13
N PRO A 48 -65.18 -12.28 -20.53
CA PRO A 48 -64.04 -12.30 -19.62
C PRO A 48 -64.22 -11.24 -18.52
N VAL A 49 -64.09 -11.67 -17.27
CA VAL A 49 -64.14 -10.77 -16.10
C VAL A 49 -62.81 -10.01 -16.01
N THR A 50 -62.85 -8.71 -16.27
CA THR A 50 -61.69 -7.81 -16.14
C THR A 50 -61.95 -6.76 -15.06
N SER A 51 -60.94 -6.46 -14.25
CA SER A 51 -60.99 -5.46 -13.17
C SER A 51 -59.67 -4.70 -13.14
N ARG A 52 -59.73 -3.38 -12.94
CA ARG A 52 -58.55 -2.52 -12.72
C ARG A 52 -58.01 -2.60 -11.29
N GLY A 53 -58.81 -3.08 -10.33
CA GLY A 53 -58.38 -3.37 -8.96
C GLY A 53 -58.10 -4.85 -8.76
N ILE A 54 -57.06 -5.17 -7.98
CA ILE A 54 -56.73 -6.52 -7.48
C ILE A 54 -57.00 -6.53 -5.98
N VAL A 55 -57.75 -7.53 -5.49
CA VAL A 55 -57.93 -7.76 -4.04
C VAL A 55 -56.94 -8.82 -3.61
N VAL A 56 -56.04 -8.47 -2.69
CA VAL A 56 -54.98 -9.35 -2.17
C VAL A 56 -55.00 -9.31 -0.65
N GLY A 57 -54.65 -10.42 -0.01
CA GLY A 57 -54.40 -10.45 1.43
C GLY A 57 -53.11 -9.69 1.81
N PRO A 58 -52.93 -9.31 3.09
CA PRO A 58 -51.68 -8.72 3.55
C PRO A 58 -50.43 -9.56 3.25
N ASP A 59 -50.55 -10.89 3.29
CA ASP A 59 -49.47 -11.83 3.00
C ASP A 59 -49.17 -11.94 1.49
N GLU A 60 -50.13 -11.58 0.64
CA GLU A 60 -50.03 -11.67 -0.81
C GLU A 60 -49.55 -10.36 -1.45
N LEU A 61 -49.82 -9.22 -0.81
CA LEU A 61 -49.48 -7.87 -1.27
C LEU A 61 -47.99 -7.69 -1.65
N PRO A 62 -47.00 -8.20 -0.88
CA PRO A 62 -45.59 -8.02 -1.22
C PRO A 62 -45.19 -8.66 -2.56
N ASN A 63 -45.92 -9.69 -3.02
CA ASN A 63 -45.62 -10.36 -4.29
C ASN A 63 -45.96 -9.50 -5.53
N PHE A 64 -46.68 -8.40 -5.34
CA PHE A 64 -47.05 -7.47 -6.41
C PHE A 64 -46.19 -6.20 -6.43
N CYS A 65 -45.25 -6.06 -5.48
CA CYS A 65 -44.33 -4.93 -5.41
C CYS A 65 -42.94 -5.36 -5.88
N LEU A 66 -42.55 -4.98 -7.10
CA LEU A 66 -41.15 -5.07 -7.54
C LEU A 66 -40.38 -3.91 -6.90
N LEU A 67 -39.50 -4.22 -5.95
CA LEU A 67 -38.56 -3.26 -5.39
C LEU A 67 -37.24 -3.39 -6.15
N ASP A 68 -36.77 -2.28 -6.72
CA ASP A 68 -35.40 -2.19 -7.21
C ASP A 68 -34.42 -2.39 -6.03
N GLY A 69 -33.32 -3.10 -6.29
CA GLY A 69 -32.28 -3.36 -5.30
C GLY A 69 -31.71 -2.08 -4.69
N ASP A 70 -31.71 -0.99 -5.45
CA ASP A 70 -31.27 0.32 -4.97
C ASP A 70 -32.18 0.91 -3.88
N GLY A 71 -33.47 0.57 -3.90
CA GLY A 71 -34.46 0.99 -2.91
C GLY A 71 -34.47 0.15 -1.62
N LEU A 72 -33.68 -0.92 -1.54
CA LEU A 72 -33.63 -1.77 -0.35
C LEU A 72 -32.87 -1.10 0.80
N THR A 73 -33.39 -1.27 2.01
CA THR A 73 -32.69 -0.90 3.24
C THR A 73 -31.39 -1.72 3.40
N PRO A 74 -30.42 -1.25 4.19
CA PRO A 74 -29.19 -2.02 4.46
C PRO A 74 -29.46 -3.45 4.96
N ASP A 75 -30.48 -3.64 5.81
CA ASP A 75 -30.84 -4.97 6.31
C ASP A 75 -31.52 -5.82 5.24
N GLY A 76 -32.32 -5.22 4.36
CA GLY A 76 -32.86 -5.90 3.16
C GLY A 76 -31.75 -6.38 2.23
N LYS A 77 -30.75 -5.53 1.96
CA LYS A 77 -29.57 -5.89 1.15
C LYS A 77 -28.76 -7.03 1.77
N ARG A 78 -28.57 -7.03 3.09
CA ARG A 78 -27.87 -8.11 3.82
C ARG A 78 -28.66 -9.43 3.81
N THR A 79 -29.97 -9.36 4.02
CA THR A 79 -30.85 -10.54 4.07
C THR A 79 -30.88 -11.29 2.75
N LEU A 80 -30.84 -10.57 1.63
CA LEU A 80 -30.79 -11.18 0.30
C LEU A 80 -29.51 -11.98 0.04
N GLY A 81 -28.41 -11.72 0.77
CA GLY A 81 -27.17 -12.48 0.63
C GLY A 81 -26.61 -12.53 -0.79
N THR A 82 -26.91 -11.52 -1.62
CA THR A 82 -26.56 -11.51 -3.05
C THR A 82 -25.06 -11.67 -3.24
N ARG A 83 -24.68 -12.71 -3.99
CA ARG A 83 -23.27 -12.97 -4.28
C ARG A 83 -22.75 -11.88 -5.21
N PRO A 84 -21.45 -11.56 -5.21
CA PRO A 84 -20.88 -10.52 -6.07
C PRO A 84 -21.26 -10.68 -7.55
N ARG A 85 -21.37 -11.93 -8.02
CA ARG A 85 -21.82 -12.29 -9.38
C ARG A 85 -23.32 -12.15 -9.66
N GLU A 86 -24.14 -11.91 -8.64
CA GLU A 86 -25.58 -11.69 -8.74
C GLU A 86 -25.97 -10.20 -8.61
N ARG A 87 -25.02 -9.33 -8.24
CA ARG A 87 -25.24 -7.88 -8.12
C ARG A 87 -25.14 -7.19 -9.48
N THR A 88 -26.07 -6.31 -9.84
CA THR A 88 -25.83 -5.40 -10.96
C THR A 88 -24.57 -4.56 -10.72
N GLY A 89 -23.84 -4.23 -11.78
CA GLY A 89 -22.59 -3.49 -11.68
C GLY A 89 -22.82 -2.11 -11.07
N VAL A 90 -21.83 -1.60 -10.32
CA VAL A 90 -21.90 -0.24 -9.78
C VAL A 90 -21.94 0.74 -10.97
N PRO A 91 -22.84 1.74 -10.97
CA PRO A 91 -22.85 2.76 -12.01
C PRO A 91 -21.49 3.43 -12.07
N LEU A 92 -20.97 3.59 -13.29
CA LEU A 92 -19.69 4.26 -13.49
C LEU A 92 -19.76 5.71 -13.00
N PRO A 93 -18.65 6.27 -12.48
CA PRO A 93 -18.56 7.70 -12.18
C PRO A 93 -18.92 8.55 -13.39
N ALA A 94 -19.25 9.82 -13.14
CA ALA A 94 -19.61 10.77 -14.20
C ALA A 94 -18.49 10.85 -15.29
N PRO A 95 -18.86 10.97 -16.58
CA PRO A 95 -17.89 10.92 -17.68
C PRO A 95 -16.74 11.93 -17.58
N ASP A 96 -16.98 13.10 -17.01
CA ASP A 96 -15.99 14.16 -16.78
C ASP A 96 -14.96 13.79 -15.71
N VAL A 97 -15.35 12.98 -14.72
CA VAL A 97 -14.43 12.40 -13.73
C VAL A 97 -13.58 11.32 -14.39
N LEU A 98 -14.19 10.42 -15.15
CA LEU A 98 -13.49 9.33 -15.84
C LEU A 98 -12.54 9.82 -16.92
N ALA A 99 -12.86 10.94 -17.59
CA ALA A 99 -12.01 11.53 -18.63
C ALA A 99 -10.58 11.85 -18.13
N ARG A 100 -10.42 12.10 -16.82
CA ARG A 100 -9.12 12.36 -16.19
C ARG A 100 -8.25 11.12 -16.06
N TYR A 101 -8.83 9.93 -16.12
CA TYR A 101 -8.15 8.65 -15.94
C TYR A 101 -7.95 7.94 -17.28
N THR A 102 -7.41 8.64 -18.26
CA THR A 102 -7.19 8.12 -19.61
C THR A 102 -5.86 8.59 -20.18
N GLY A 103 -5.30 7.85 -21.14
CA GLY A 103 -4.01 8.15 -21.77
C GLY A 103 -2.84 7.37 -21.17
N PRO A 104 -1.59 7.78 -21.39
CA PRO A 104 -0.41 7.13 -20.80
C PRO A 104 -0.40 7.24 -19.27
N GLY A 105 0.07 6.21 -18.59
CA GLY A 105 0.19 6.15 -17.13
C GLY A 105 -0.03 4.74 -16.57
N MET A 106 -0.14 4.63 -15.26
CA MET A 106 -0.41 3.36 -14.58
C MET A 106 -1.80 2.81 -14.94
N ALA A 107 -1.86 1.65 -15.57
CA ALA A 107 -3.12 0.98 -15.88
C ALA A 107 -3.91 0.64 -14.59
N LEU A 108 -5.17 1.09 -14.52
CA LEU A 108 -6.10 0.76 -13.44
C LEU A 108 -7.02 -0.41 -13.82
N GLY A 109 -7.26 -0.58 -15.13
CA GLY A 109 -8.02 -1.69 -15.69
C GLY A 109 -9.21 -1.26 -16.55
N MET A 110 -9.92 -2.25 -17.08
CA MET A 110 -11.12 -2.07 -17.89
C MET A 110 -12.36 -1.94 -17.00
N PRO A 111 -13.01 -0.77 -16.92
CA PRO A 111 -14.25 -0.65 -16.18
C PRO A 111 -15.34 -1.52 -16.82
N LEU A 112 -16.21 -2.05 -15.98
CA LEU A 112 -17.39 -2.78 -16.40
C LEU A 112 -18.61 -1.86 -16.36
N THR A 113 -19.49 -1.97 -17.35
CA THR A 113 -20.80 -1.32 -17.33
C THR A 113 -21.68 -1.94 -16.23
N HIS A 114 -22.84 -1.33 -15.98
CA HIS A 114 -23.86 -1.88 -15.08
C HIS A 114 -24.21 -3.35 -15.43
N ASP A 115 -24.15 -3.71 -16.72
CA ASP A 115 -24.46 -5.07 -17.22
C ASP A 115 -23.23 -5.98 -17.28
N ARG A 116 -22.16 -5.57 -16.58
CA ARG A 116 -20.85 -6.22 -16.54
C ARG A 116 -20.20 -6.46 -17.89
N GLN A 117 -20.53 -5.63 -18.87
CA GLN A 117 -19.83 -5.66 -20.15
C GLN A 117 -18.59 -4.77 -20.05
N PRO A 118 -17.47 -5.15 -20.69
CA PRO A 118 -16.32 -4.25 -20.83
C PRO A 118 -16.76 -2.92 -21.44
N TYR A 119 -16.38 -1.81 -20.81
CA TYR A 119 -16.71 -0.47 -21.31
C TYR A 119 -16.04 -0.17 -22.67
N GLY A 120 -14.96 -0.89 -23.00
CA GLY A 120 -14.22 -0.75 -24.26
C GLY A 120 -13.12 0.31 -24.23
N ARG A 121 -12.96 1.02 -23.12
CA ARG A 121 -11.87 1.98 -22.89
C ARG A 121 -11.24 1.73 -21.52
N ASP A 122 -9.97 1.37 -21.52
CA ASP A 122 -9.20 1.20 -20.29
C ASP A 122 -9.02 2.52 -19.55
N LEU A 123 -9.00 2.43 -18.22
CA LEU A 123 -8.63 3.52 -17.35
C LEU A 123 -7.17 3.40 -16.95
N SER A 124 -6.50 4.54 -16.92
CA SER A 124 -5.12 4.70 -16.45
C SER A 124 -5.06 5.86 -15.47
N LEU A 125 -4.05 5.90 -14.61
CA LEU A 125 -3.71 7.03 -13.77
C LEU A 125 -2.58 7.81 -14.45
N PRO A 126 -2.86 8.99 -15.06
CA PRO A 126 -1.83 9.76 -15.75
C PRO A 126 -0.78 10.32 -14.79
N PRO A 127 0.45 10.60 -15.28
CA PRO A 127 1.54 11.17 -14.47
C PRO A 127 1.14 12.40 -13.64
N ALA A 128 0.27 13.26 -14.18
CA ALA A 128 -0.21 14.47 -13.52
C ALA A 128 -0.99 14.23 -12.21
N TYR A 129 -1.33 12.98 -11.90
CA TYR A 129 -2.04 12.59 -10.67
C TYR A 129 -1.27 11.57 -9.83
N GLN A 130 -0.06 11.18 -10.25
CA GLN A 130 0.77 10.18 -9.56
C GLN A 130 1.64 10.81 -8.45
N ASP A 131 1.60 12.14 -8.30
CA ASP A 131 2.14 12.85 -7.13
C ASP A 131 1.35 12.58 -5.84
N ARG A 132 0.19 11.93 -5.97
CA ARG A 132 -0.64 11.44 -4.87
C ARG A 132 -0.37 9.96 -4.67
N HIS A 133 0.00 9.58 -3.46
CA HIS A 133 0.19 8.17 -3.12
C HIS A 133 -1.06 7.34 -3.45
N VAL A 134 -0.84 6.17 -4.07
CA VAL A 134 -1.89 5.23 -4.44
C VAL A 134 -1.91 4.09 -3.42
N PHE A 135 -3.11 3.77 -2.92
CA PHE A 135 -3.31 2.66 -2.00
C PHE A 135 -4.14 1.56 -2.66
N VAL A 136 -3.58 0.36 -2.76
CA VAL A 136 -4.25 -0.83 -3.32
C VAL A 136 -4.57 -1.81 -2.19
N GLY A 137 -5.86 -1.95 -1.86
CA GLY A 137 -6.36 -2.84 -0.82
C GLY A 137 -7.06 -4.09 -1.39
N GLY A 138 -6.87 -5.24 -0.73
CA GLY A 138 -7.59 -6.47 -1.08
C GLY A 138 -7.01 -7.72 -0.42
N ASN A 139 -7.77 -8.80 -0.36
CA ASN A 139 -7.33 -10.08 0.22
C ASN A 139 -6.31 -10.81 -0.67
N THR A 140 -5.68 -11.86 -0.16
CA THR A 140 -4.89 -12.79 -0.98
C THR A 140 -5.79 -13.41 -2.07
N GLY A 141 -5.28 -13.49 -3.30
CA GLY A 141 -6.05 -13.96 -4.46
C GLY A 141 -6.95 -12.90 -5.12
N ALA A 142 -7.04 -11.68 -4.58
CA ALA A 142 -7.87 -10.61 -5.17
C ALA A 142 -7.24 -9.91 -6.40
N GLY A 143 -6.05 -10.33 -6.85
CA GLY A 143 -5.40 -9.76 -8.03
C GLY A 143 -4.53 -8.51 -7.78
N LYS A 144 -4.12 -8.24 -6.53
CA LYS A 144 -3.26 -7.08 -6.21
C LYS A 144 -1.93 -7.07 -6.99
N SER A 145 -1.22 -8.21 -7.01
CA SER A 145 0.05 -8.35 -7.74
C SER A 145 -0.12 -8.04 -9.22
N ILE A 146 -1.15 -8.64 -9.85
CA ILE A 146 -1.51 -8.40 -11.26
C ILE A 146 -1.77 -6.90 -11.51
N LEU A 147 -2.51 -6.22 -10.64
CA LEU A 147 -2.75 -4.78 -10.78
C LEU A 147 -1.45 -3.98 -10.70
N THR A 148 -0.61 -4.25 -9.68
CA THR A 148 0.67 -3.56 -9.47
C THR A 148 1.64 -3.78 -10.62
N GLU A 149 1.78 -5.02 -11.10
CA GLU A 149 2.63 -5.37 -12.24
C GLU A 149 2.20 -4.63 -13.50
N ASN A 150 0.90 -4.63 -13.82
CA ASN A 150 0.39 -3.91 -14.98
C ASN A 150 0.53 -2.39 -14.85
N ALA A 151 0.34 -1.86 -13.64
CA ALA A 151 0.54 -0.44 -13.36
C ALA A 151 1.98 -0.05 -13.68
N ILE A 152 2.98 -0.76 -13.13
CA ILE A 152 4.39 -0.50 -13.43
C ILE A 152 4.68 -0.71 -14.92
N LEU A 153 4.29 -1.85 -15.48
CA LEU A 153 4.56 -2.23 -16.86
C LEU A 153 4.08 -1.18 -17.87
N THR A 154 2.99 -0.49 -17.57
CA THR A 154 2.44 0.58 -18.42
C THR A 154 2.99 1.97 -18.09
N ASN A 155 3.46 2.18 -16.86
CA ASN A 155 3.97 3.46 -16.38
C ASN A 155 5.40 3.77 -16.84
N VAL A 156 6.25 2.75 -17.02
CA VAL A 156 7.66 2.89 -17.44
C VAL A 156 7.83 3.74 -18.70
N LYS A 157 6.86 3.75 -19.62
CA LYS A 157 6.91 4.60 -20.84
C LYS A 157 6.14 5.92 -20.71
N ALA A 158 5.48 6.14 -19.58
CA ALA A 158 4.63 7.31 -19.32
C ALA A 158 5.29 8.33 -18.38
N THR A 159 6.22 7.91 -17.52
CA THR A 159 6.96 8.76 -16.60
C THR A 159 8.46 8.71 -16.89
N ALA A 160 9.17 9.77 -16.50
CA ALA A 160 10.63 9.77 -16.43
C ALA A 160 11.09 9.40 -15.01
N GLY A 161 12.29 8.84 -14.91
CA GLY A 161 12.86 8.29 -13.67
C GLY A 161 12.40 6.86 -13.40
N PRO A 162 12.89 6.26 -12.30
CA PRO A 162 12.75 4.84 -12.10
C PRO A 162 11.40 4.43 -11.52
N ASP A 163 10.89 3.27 -11.96
CA ASP A 163 9.84 2.54 -11.25
C ASP A 163 10.48 1.49 -10.34
N ILE A 164 10.15 1.51 -9.05
CA ILE A 164 10.77 0.63 -8.04
C ILE A 164 9.75 -0.38 -7.53
N LEU A 165 10.00 -1.66 -7.80
CA LEU A 165 9.23 -2.80 -7.31
C LEU A 165 9.93 -3.45 -6.12
N ILE A 166 9.22 -3.55 -5.02
CA ILE A 166 9.68 -4.22 -3.79
C ILE A 166 8.76 -5.42 -3.53
N ASP A 167 9.21 -6.63 -3.86
CA ASP A 167 8.45 -7.88 -3.61
C ASP A 167 8.90 -8.55 -2.31
N SER A 168 8.07 -8.40 -1.27
CA SER A 168 8.28 -8.97 0.05
C SER A 168 7.61 -10.31 0.30
N LYS A 169 6.68 -10.68 -0.58
CA LYS A 169 5.75 -11.77 -0.30
C LYS A 169 6.33 -13.13 -0.69
N GLY A 170 7.31 -13.14 -1.60
CA GLY A 170 7.83 -14.35 -2.23
C GLY A 170 6.78 -15.10 -3.05
N GLY A 171 5.84 -14.34 -3.63
CA GLY A 171 4.71 -14.87 -4.39
C GLY A 171 4.96 -15.01 -5.89
N GLY A 172 6.18 -14.71 -6.36
CA GLY A 172 6.54 -14.72 -7.78
C GLY A 172 6.30 -13.40 -8.50
N THR A 173 5.83 -12.34 -7.82
CA THR A 173 5.51 -11.02 -8.43
C THR A 173 6.69 -10.47 -9.21
N ALA A 174 7.90 -10.55 -8.65
CA ALA A 174 9.12 -10.08 -9.31
C ALA A 174 9.39 -10.85 -10.62
N GLU A 175 9.32 -12.19 -10.57
CA GLU A 175 9.54 -13.03 -11.75
C GLU A 175 8.44 -12.85 -12.82
N GLU A 176 7.19 -12.75 -12.38
CA GLU A 176 6.03 -12.48 -13.24
C GLU A 176 6.18 -11.12 -13.95
N TYR A 177 6.63 -10.10 -13.23
CA TYR A 177 6.95 -8.80 -13.80
C TYR A 177 8.03 -8.91 -14.89
N LEU A 178 9.16 -9.57 -14.61
CA LEU A 178 10.24 -9.73 -15.61
C LEU A 178 9.73 -10.40 -16.88
N ARG A 179 8.92 -11.46 -16.75
CA ARG A 179 8.33 -12.15 -17.90
C ARG A 179 7.38 -11.25 -18.68
N ALA A 180 6.54 -10.47 -18.00
CA ALA A 180 5.62 -9.53 -18.62
C ALA A 180 6.36 -8.37 -19.31
N HIS A 181 7.42 -7.86 -18.69
CA HIS A 181 8.30 -6.83 -19.24
C HIS A 181 8.96 -7.29 -20.54
N TYR A 182 9.62 -8.44 -20.50
CA TYR A 182 10.25 -9.04 -21.68
C TYR A 182 9.22 -9.32 -22.79
N ALA A 183 8.04 -9.84 -22.45
CA ALA A 183 6.99 -10.09 -23.43
C ALA A 183 6.47 -8.81 -24.11
N ARG A 184 6.48 -7.67 -23.39
CA ARG A 184 5.99 -6.38 -23.91
C ARG A 184 7.05 -5.60 -24.67
N TYR A 185 8.29 -5.61 -24.20
CA TYR A 185 9.36 -4.74 -24.70
C TYR A 185 10.45 -5.48 -25.48
N GLY A 186 10.55 -6.79 -25.33
CA GLY A 186 11.48 -7.66 -26.09
C GLY A 186 12.81 -7.92 -25.40
N ASP A 187 13.13 -7.19 -24.33
CA ASP A 187 14.35 -7.33 -23.53
C ASP A 187 14.13 -6.91 -22.07
N LEU A 188 15.21 -6.93 -21.28
CA LEU A 188 15.25 -6.52 -19.87
C LEU A 188 16.39 -5.50 -19.63
N ASP A 189 16.84 -4.80 -20.67
CA ASP A 189 18.04 -3.95 -20.59
C ASP A 189 17.82 -2.76 -19.65
N ASP A 190 16.58 -2.27 -19.56
CA ASP A 190 16.12 -1.23 -18.64
C ASP A 190 15.68 -1.78 -17.27
N VAL A 191 15.88 -3.07 -16.97
CA VAL A 191 15.50 -3.67 -15.68
C VAL A 191 16.71 -4.08 -14.85
N LEU A 192 16.83 -3.53 -13.64
CA LEU A 192 17.78 -3.93 -12.61
C LEU A 192 17.09 -4.87 -11.60
N TYR A 193 17.46 -6.14 -11.62
CA TYR A 193 16.89 -7.16 -10.73
C TYR A 193 17.88 -7.59 -9.63
N PHE A 194 17.44 -7.46 -8.38
CA PHE A 194 18.15 -7.91 -7.18
C PHE A 194 17.41 -9.08 -6.54
N ASP A 195 17.99 -10.28 -6.65
CA ASP A 195 17.62 -11.41 -5.81
C ASP A 195 18.26 -11.20 -4.43
N CYS A 196 17.51 -10.58 -3.51
CA CYS A 196 17.98 -10.24 -2.18
C CYS A 196 18.27 -11.48 -1.31
N THR A 197 17.88 -12.69 -1.76
CA THR A 197 18.31 -13.94 -1.12
C THR A 197 19.74 -14.31 -1.45
N LYS A 198 20.32 -13.77 -2.53
CA LYS A 198 21.67 -14.09 -3.02
C LYS A 198 22.61 -12.90 -2.97
N VAL A 199 22.13 -11.71 -3.33
CA VAL A 199 22.91 -10.49 -3.45
C VAL A 199 22.16 -9.39 -2.71
N LEU A 200 22.77 -8.83 -1.68
CA LEU A 200 22.26 -7.64 -1.02
C LEU A 200 22.85 -6.41 -1.72
N PRO A 201 22.07 -5.34 -1.95
CA PRO A 201 22.61 -4.10 -2.46
C PRO A 201 23.67 -3.57 -1.48
N ALA A 202 24.80 -3.11 -2.03
CA ALA A 202 25.95 -2.59 -1.28
C ALA A 202 25.66 -1.18 -0.74
N LEU A 203 24.68 -1.11 0.16
CA LEU A 203 24.27 0.10 0.85
C LEU A 203 25.24 0.30 2.02
N SER A 204 25.73 1.52 2.28
CA SER A 204 26.44 1.86 3.53
C SER A 204 25.53 2.48 4.59
N PHE A 205 25.52 1.95 5.82
CA PHE A 205 24.44 2.23 6.80
C PHE A 205 24.79 3.48 7.57
N PHE A 206 25.93 3.42 8.23
CA PHE A 206 26.47 4.51 8.98
C PHE A 206 27.33 5.34 8.05
N ASP A 207 26.69 6.01 7.10
CA ASP A 207 27.34 6.93 6.16
C ASP A 207 26.53 8.23 6.11
N ILE A 208 27.14 9.32 6.57
CA ILE A 208 26.51 10.65 6.55
C ILE A 208 26.94 11.50 5.36
N ARG A 209 27.91 11.04 4.55
CA ARG A 209 28.45 11.84 3.44
C ARG A 209 27.37 12.30 2.45
N PRO A 210 26.40 11.46 2.03
CA PRO A 210 25.32 11.92 1.15
C PRO A 210 24.46 13.03 1.77
N LEU A 211 24.30 13.03 3.10
CA LEU A 211 23.56 14.09 3.80
C LEU A 211 24.40 15.37 3.88
N LEU A 212 25.71 15.25 4.12
CA LEU A 212 26.62 16.39 4.12
C LEU A 212 26.71 17.04 2.72
N ASP A 213 26.76 16.23 1.66
CA ASP A 213 26.77 16.68 0.27
C ASP A 213 25.46 17.40 -0.10
N ALA A 214 24.35 17.03 0.55
CA ALA A 214 23.07 17.71 0.46
C ALA A 214 22.93 18.92 1.42
N ASP A 215 24.04 19.41 1.97
CA ASP A 215 24.12 20.56 2.90
C ASP A 215 23.32 20.38 4.21
N VAL A 216 23.09 19.12 4.61
CA VAL A 216 22.49 18.81 5.92
C VAL A 216 23.56 18.95 7.01
N PRO A 217 23.32 19.70 8.09
CA PRO A 217 24.28 19.83 9.18
C PRO A 217 24.66 18.47 9.78
N ARG A 218 25.95 18.24 10.07
CA ARG A 218 26.45 16.97 10.65
C ARG A 218 25.68 16.51 11.89
N THR A 219 25.33 17.44 12.78
CA THR A 219 24.55 17.13 13.99
C THR A 219 23.19 16.54 13.65
N GLU A 220 22.51 17.11 12.65
CA GLU A 220 21.25 16.58 12.12
C GLU A 220 21.45 15.24 11.37
N ALA A 221 22.48 15.14 10.52
CA ALA A 221 22.79 13.92 9.78
C ALA A 221 23.05 12.73 10.72
N SER A 222 23.89 12.94 11.73
CA SER A 222 24.19 11.94 12.78
C SER A 222 22.94 11.51 13.55
N ALA A 223 22.06 12.47 13.89
CA ALA A 223 20.81 12.18 14.59
C ALA A 223 19.80 11.39 13.72
N ARG A 224 19.72 11.69 12.42
CA ARG A 224 18.89 10.94 11.46
C ARG A 224 19.35 9.49 11.33
N VAL A 225 20.67 9.26 11.19
CA VAL A 225 21.24 7.90 11.09
C VAL A 225 21.04 7.14 12.41
N ALA A 226 21.26 7.78 13.56
CA ALA A 226 21.05 7.16 14.86
C ALA A 226 19.57 6.78 15.10
N GLY A 227 18.63 7.66 14.74
CA GLY A 227 17.19 7.36 14.80
C GLY A 227 16.76 6.24 13.82
N GLN A 228 17.39 6.16 12.65
CA GLN A 228 17.15 5.05 11.72
C GLN A 228 17.63 3.73 12.28
N HIS A 229 18.80 3.72 12.93
CA HIS A 229 19.30 2.52 13.59
C HIS A 229 18.35 2.06 14.71
N GLU A 230 17.83 3.01 15.48
CA GLU A 230 16.81 2.77 16.52
C GLU A 230 15.56 2.09 15.97
N GLU A 231 14.97 2.60 14.88
CA GLU A 231 13.79 2.00 14.24
C GLU A 231 14.05 0.57 13.74
N ILE A 232 15.24 0.31 13.23
CA ILE A 232 15.62 -1.03 12.76
C ILE A 232 15.74 -2.00 13.94
N LEU A 233 16.42 -1.57 15.00
CA LEU A 233 16.52 -2.36 16.23
C LEU A 233 15.14 -2.64 16.83
N GLU A 234 14.22 -1.67 16.80
CA GLU A 234 12.84 -1.86 17.23
C GLU A 234 12.12 -2.91 16.37
N GLY A 235 12.23 -2.82 15.04
CA GLY A 235 11.66 -3.81 14.12
C GLY A 235 12.21 -5.22 14.32
N LEU A 236 13.51 -5.36 14.62
CA LEU A 236 14.17 -6.65 14.83
C LEU A 236 13.85 -7.30 16.18
N LEU A 237 13.71 -6.48 17.23
CA LEU A 237 13.52 -6.94 18.61
C LEU A 237 12.04 -6.99 19.01
N GLY A 238 11.17 -6.25 18.32
CA GLY A 238 9.78 -6.01 18.66
C GLY A 238 9.60 -4.87 19.67
N ALA A 239 8.53 -4.09 19.51
CA ALA A 239 8.24 -2.88 20.29
C ALA A 239 8.27 -3.10 21.82
N GLU A 240 7.78 -4.23 22.30
CA GLU A 240 7.73 -4.53 23.74
C GLU A 240 9.13 -4.79 24.35
N ARG A 241 10.01 -5.49 23.62
CA ARG A 241 11.38 -5.76 24.07
C ARG A 241 12.27 -4.52 23.92
N TYR A 242 11.96 -3.69 22.94
CA TYR A 242 12.62 -2.43 22.70
C TYR A 242 12.28 -1.39 23.78
N GLY A 243 11.00 -1.12 24.03
CA GLY A 243 10.53 -0.09 24.97
C GLY A 243 10.89 -0.31 26.44
N ARG A 244 11.17 -1.56 26.86
CA ARG A 244 11.56 -1.90 28.24
C ARG A 244 12.99 -1.45 28.63
N ALA A 245 13.79 -0.95 27.69
CA ALA A 245 15.20 -0.61 27.94
C ALA A 245 15.61 0.76 27.37
N ALA A 246 14.82 1.80 27.69
CA ALA A 246 15.05 3.16 27.21
C ALA A 246 16.49 3.67 27.40
N ASP A 247 17.13 3.34 28.53
CA ASP A 247 18.52 3.76 28.80
C ASP A 247 19.54 3.07 27.88
N SER A 248 19.38 1.77 27.59
CA SER A 248 20.25 1.06 26.66
C SER A 248 20.09 1.58 25.23
N VAL A 249 18.86 1.90 24.83
CA VAL A 249 18.56 2.50 23.53
C VAL A 249 19.23 3.88 23.41
N LYS A 250 19.08 4.73 24.43
CA LYS A 250 19.75 6.03 24.51
C LYS A 250 21.28 5.89 24.43
N ALA A 251 21.85 4.87 25.07
CA ALA A 251 23.28 4.58 24.98
C ALA A 251 23.68 4.25 23.54
N ILE A 252 22.99 3.34 22.86
CA ILE A 252 23.27 3.00 21.45
C ILE A 252 23.23 4.26 20.58
N ARG A 253 22.17 5.06 20.67
CA ARG A 253 22.01 6.29 19.88
C ARG A 253 23.13 7.28 20.10
N ASN A 254 23.51 7.52 21.35
CA ASN A 254 24.56 8.47 21.67
C ASN A 254 25.95 7.96 21.24
N HIS A 255 26.21 6.64 21.29
CA HIS A 255 27.43 6.06 20.72
C HIS A 255 27.47 6.19 19.19
N VAL A 256 26.35 5.98 18.49
CA VAL A 256 26.27 6.23 17.03
C VAL A 256 26.59 7.70 16.72
N ARG A 257 26.01 8.64 17.46
CA ARG A 257 26.29 10.07 17.25
C ARG A 257 27.75 10.42 17.54
N ALA A 258 28.33 9.84 18.58
CA ALA A 258 29.73 10.05 18.95
C ALA A 258 30.71 9.52 17.88
N LEU A 259 30.37 8.40 17.22
CA LEU A 259 31.18 7.86 16.12
C LEU A 259 31.16 8.76 14.87
N PHE A 260 30.21 9.69 14.76
CA PHE A 260 30.17 10.72 13.73
C PHE A 260 30.75 12.07 14.18
N ASP A 261 31.38 12.13 15.36
CA ASP A 261 31.98 13.36 15.89
C ASP A 261 32.93 13.99 14.85
N PRO A 262 32.88 15.32 14.62
CA PRO A 262 33.69 15.97 13.59
C PRO A 262 35.21 15.92 13.80
N VAL A 263 35.68 15.66 15.03
CA VAL A 263 37.12 15.64 15.36
C VAL A 263 37.60 14.24 15.70
N HIS A 264 36.75 13.46 16.38
CA HIS A 264 37.11 12.15 16.93
C HIS A 264 36.45 10.96 16.23
N GLY A 265 35.48 11.23 15.36
CA GLY A 265 34.74 10.22 14.59
C GLY A 265 35.07 10.23 13.11
N ASP A 266 34.29 9.45 12.36
CA ASP A 266 34.39 9.28 10.91
C ASP A 266 33.06 9.61 10.23
N ASP A 267 33.08 9.99 8.96
CA ASP A 267 31.85 10.25 8.18
C ASP A 267 31.15 8.97 7.73
N VAL A 268 31.88 7.85 7.82
CA VAL A 268 31.39 6.52 7.51
C VAL A 268 32.04 5.48 8.42
N PHE A 269 31.26 4.54 8.94
CA PHE A 269 31.78 3.42 9.74
C PHE A 269 30.95 2.13 9.58
N GLY A 270 31.50 1.01 10.01
CA GLY A 270 30.81 -0.29 10.04
C GLY A 270 30.13 -0.54 11.39
N HIS A 271 29.11 -1.39 11.41
CA HIS A 271 28.42 -1.75 12.64
C HIS A 271 29.33 -2.46 13.64
N ASP A 272 30.34 -3.18 13.17
CA ASP A 272 31.47 -3.70 13.94
C ASP A 272 32.18 -2.64 14.79
N HIS A 273 32.38 -1.42 14.25
CA HIS A 273 32.96 -0.29 14.99
C HIS A 273 32.03 0.17 16.12
N LEU A 274 30.72 0.23 15.89
CA LEU A 274 29.74 0.53 16.94
C LEU A 274 29.78 -0.52 18.06
N TYR A 275 29.79 -1.80 17.69
CA TYR A 275 29.89 -2.90 18.64
C TYR A 275 31.19 -2.83 19.47
N ALA A 276 32.32 -2.61 18.81
CA ALA A 276 33.62 -2.50 19.46
C ALA A 276 33.68 -1.31 20.44
N THR A 277 33.13 -0.16 20.04
CA THR A 277 33.11 1.05 20.89
C THR A 277 32.22 0.87 22.11
N LEU A 278 31.02 0.30 21.96
CA LEU A 278 30.16 -0.04 23.10
C LEU A 278 30.83 -1.03 24.07
N SER A 279 31.49 -2.04 23.52
CA SER A 279 32.21 -3.05 24.31
C SER A 279 33.39 -2.43 25.06
N ARG A 280 34.17 -1.56 24.41
CA ARG A 280 35.24 -0.80 25.05
C ARG A 280 34.71 0.08 26.19
N THR A 281 33.61 0.80 25.99
CA THR A 281 33.00 1.60 27.05
C THR A 281 32.61 0.71 28.23
N MET A 282 32.00 -0.44 27.97
CA MET A 282 31.56 -1.38 29.02
C MET A 282 32.74 -1.96 29.83
N ASP A 283 33.79 -2.38 29.13
CA ASP A 283 34.91 -3.10 29.74
C ASP A 283 35.92 -2.17 30.42
N MET A 284 36.15 -0.98 29.84
CA MET A 284 37.20 -0.06 30.28
C MET A 284 36.68 1.22 30.92
N GLU A 285 35.34 1.41 31.00
CA GLU A 285 34.73 2.68 31.42
C GLU A 285 35.24 3.89 30.61
N ALA A 286 35.62 3.63 29.35
CA ALA A 286 36.22 4.61 28.45
C ALA A 286 35.26 4.93 27.30
N PRO A 287 34.37 5.93 27.45
CA PRO A 287 33.45 6.34 26.39
C PRO A 287 34.20 6.99 25.22
N PRO A 288 33.58 7.07 24.02
CA PRO A 288 34.17 7.78 22.89
C PRO A 288 34.36 9.27 23.20
N ALA A 289 35.45 9.86 22.70
CA ALA A 289 35.67 11.30 22.79
C ALA A 289 34.70 12.04 21.86
N VAL A 290 34.17 13.17 22.33
CA VAL A 290 33.21 13.98 21.59
C VAL A 290 33.49 15.46 21.78
N THR A 291 33.07 16.27 20.80
CA THR A 291 33.15 17.73 20.79
C THR A 291 31.82 18.41 21.11
N ASP A 292 30.71 17.66 21.06
CA ASP A 292 29.38 18.12 21.45
C ASP A 292 29.25 18.07 22.97
N ASP A 293 29.15 19.25 23.61
CA ASP A 293 29.04 19.39 25.07
C ASP A 293 27.91 18.51 25.66
N GLY A 294 26.79 18.35 24.95
CA GLY A 294 25.66 17.56 25.42
C GLY A 294 25.90 16.05 25.35
N LEU A 295 26.70 15.58 24.39
CA LEU A 295 27.18 14.20 24.36
C LEU A 295 28.26 13.97 25.42
N ASP A 296 29.14 14.94 25.65
CA ASP A 296 30.20 14.86 26.65
C ASP A 296 29.61 14.71 28.06
N GLU A 297 28.71 15.63 28.44
CA GLU A 297 27.95 15.57 29.70
C GLU A 297 27.19 14.24 29.84
N TYR A 298 26.64 13.71 28.73
CA TYR A 298 25.96 12.42 28.76
C TYR A 298 26.91 11.27 29.08
N PHE A 299 28.09 11.24 28.47
CA PHE A 299 29.07 10.16 28.69
C PHE A 299 29.72 10.24 30.07
N GLU A 300 30.04 11.44 30.55
CA GLU A 300 30.46 11.66 31.94
C GLU A 300 29.39 11.13 32.90
N SER A 301 28.15 11.57 32.73
CA SER A 301 27.03 11.11 33.55
C SER A 301 26.80 9.61 33.44
N LEU A 302 27.05 8.98 32.28
CA LEU A 302 26.91 7.55 32.10
C LEU A 302 27.95 6.79 32.93
N VAL A 303 29.22 7.20 32.89
CA VAL A 303 30.32 6.54 33.60
C VAL A 303 30.26 6.78 35.11
N GLU A 304 29.79 7.95 35.55
CA GLU A 304 29.62 8.27 36.98
C GLU A 304 28.45 7.53 37.66
N ARG A 305 27.60 6.83 36.89
CA ARG A 305 26.51 6.02 37.46
C ARG A 305 27.07 4.93 38.37
N ASP A 306 26.20 4.48 39.29
CA ASP A 306 26.43 3.24 40.02
C ASP A 306 26.81 2.09 39.06
N ARG A 307 27.84 1.32 39.42
CA ARG A 307 28.43 0.28 38.57
C ARG A 307 27.41 -0.75 38.11
N GLU A 308 26.44 -1.12 38.96
CA GLU A 308 25.38 -2.06 38.58
C GLU A 308 24.48 -1.47 37.49
N ILE A 309 24.09 -0.20 37.64
CA ILE A 309 23.28 0.53 36.65
C ILE A 309 24.06 0.71 35.35
N PHE A 310 25.31 1.14 35.42
CA PHE A 310 26.19 1.29 34.26
C PHE A 310 26.29 -0.02 33.47
N MET A 311 26.64 -1.12 34.15
CA MET A 311 26.76 -2.44 33.52
C MET A 311 25.44 -2.91 32.94
N LYS A 312 24.32 -2.68 33.63
CA LYS A 312 22.98 -3.02 33.12
C LYS A 312 22.65 -2.27 31.83
N VAL A 313 22.96 -0.97 31.76
CA VAL A 313 22.70 -0.15 30.58
C VAL A 313 23.54 -0.62 29.40
N LEU A 314 24.87 -0.75 29.57
CA LEU A 314 25.77 -1.12 28.48
C LEU A 314 25.68 -2.58 28.06
N SER A 315 25.51 -3.52 28.99
CA SER A 315 25.24 -4.92 28.62
C SER A 315 23.94 -5.03 27.83
N GLY A 316 22.91 -4.25 28.21
CA GLY A 316 21.67 -4.15 27.44
C GLY A 316 21.85 -3.50 26.06
N ALA A 317 22.81 -2.58 25.90
CA ALA A 317 23.13 -1.96 24.62
C ALA A 317 23.91 -2.94 23.71
N VAL A 318 25.01 -3.52 24.22
CA VAL A 318 25.85 -4.51 23.54
C VAL A 318 24.99 -5.68 23.04
N GLY A 319 24.16 -6.28 23.90
CA GLY A 319 23.33 -7.44 23.49
C GLY A 319 22.29 -7.13 22.40
N ARG A 320 21.91 -5.86 22.21
CA ARG A 320 21.00 -5.45 21.13
C ARG A 320 21.74 -5.26 19.81
N VAL A 321 22.88 -4.58 19.86
CA VAL A 321 23.78 -4.42 18.71
C VAL A 321 24.26 -5.80 18.24
N ASP A 322 24.58 -6.69 19.17
CA ASP A 322 24.96 -8.09 18.89
C ASP A 322 23.92 -8.87 18.07
N THR A 323 22.63 -8.50 18.15
CA THR A 323 21.56 -9.15 17.36
C THR A 323 21.75 -8.93 15.86
N ILE A 324 22.31 -7.79 15.45
CA ILE A 324 22.65 -7.50 14.05
C ILE A 324 24.00 -8.15 13.70
N ALA A 325 24.99 -8.07 14.60
CA ALA A 325 26.34 -8.58 14.35
C ALA A 325 26.39 -10.11 14.17
N THR A 326 25.52 -10.85 14.86
CA THR A 326 25.48 -12.32 14.81
C THR A 326 24.67 -12.87 13.63
N ASP A 327 23.89 -12.02 12.95
CA ASP A 327 23.20 -12.38 11.70
C ASP A 327 24.13 -12.11 10.52
N GLY A 328 24.64 -13.18 9.89
CA GLY A 328 25.64 -13.07 8.83
C GLY A 328 25.22 -12.25 7.61
N ARG A 329 23.91 -12.06 7.36
CA ARG A 329 23.41 -11.23 6.25
C ARG A 329 23.26 -9.78 6.68
N LEU A 330 22.67 -9.54 7.84
CA LEU A 330 22.53 -8.18 8.35
C LEU A 330 23.90 -7.57 8.66
N SER A 331 24.82 -8.32 9.28
CA SER A 331 26.18 -7.83 9.51
C SER A 331 26.84 -7.38 8.21
N THR A 332 26.81 -8.21 7.16
CA THR A 332 27.36 -7.86 5.83
C THR A 332 26.78 -6.55 5.28
N MET A 333 25.47 -6.32 5.44
CA MET A 333 24.80 -5.09 4.97
C MET A 333 25.10 -3.86 5.84
N PHE A 334 25.39 -4.06 7.12
CA PHE A 334 25.61 -2.99 8.09
C PHE A 334 27.09 -2.63 8.25
N ASP A 335 27.99 -3.56 7.94
CA ASP A 335 29.44 -3.39 7.95
C ASP A 335 29.99 -2.92 6.60
N HIS A 336 29.16 -2.87 5.55
CA HIS A 336 29.58 -2.35 4.26
C HIS A 336 29.90 -0.85 4.36
N THR A 337 31.15 -0.51 4.09
CA THR A 337 31.66 0.85 3.97
C THR A 337 32.24 1.05 2.56
N PRO A 338 31.94 2.18 1.88
CA PRO A 338 32.47 2.46 0.56
C PRO A 338 33.96 2.79 0.68
N ALA A 339 34.82 1.80 0.46
CA ALA A 339 36.24 2.01 0.22
C ALA A 339 36.50 2.31 -1.27
N ASP A 340 37.65 2.88 -1.59
CA ASP A 340 38.05 3.15 -2.98
C ASP A 340 37.95 1.87 -3.83
N GLY A 341 37.05 1.89 -4.83
CA GLY A 341 36.82 0.78 -5.76
C GLY A 341 35.92 -0.35 -5.23
N ALA A 342 35.35 -0.22 -4.04
CA ALA A 342 34.29 -1.13 -3.58
C ALA A 342 33.00 -0.89 -4.37
N ALA A 343 32.22 -1.95 -4.60
CA ALA A 343 30.90 -1.81 -5.19
C ALA A 343 30.00 -1.01 -4.23
N THR A 344 29.40 0.05 -4.74
CA THR A 344 28.43 0.88 -4.02
C THR A 344 27.08 0.81 -4.71
N PHE A 345 26.00 0.85 -3.94
CA PHE A 345 24.66 1.07 -4.45
C PHE A 345 24.17 2.41 -3.94
N ASP A 346 24.07 3.40 -4.83
CA ASP A 346 23.47 4.69 -4.54
C ASP A 346 22.18 4.85 -5.33
N PHE A 347 21.09 5.19 -4.63
CA PHE A 347 19.83 5.49 -5.29
C PHE A 347 19.90 6.83 -6.03
N ALA A 348 20.71 7.79 -5.59
CA ALA A 348 20.87 9.08 -6.26
C ALA A 348 21.26 8.90 -7.74
N ASP A 349 22.19 7.99 -8.01
CA ASP A 349 22.64 7.65 -9.37
C ASP A 349 21.51 7.06 -10.23
N LEU A 350 20.58 6.34 -9.61
CA LEU A 350 19.51 5.62 -10.30
C LEU A 350 18.23 6.44 -10.47
N LEU A 351 18.08 7.57 -9.77
CA LEU A 351 16.84 8.35 -9.74
C LEU A 351 16.57 9.13 -11.03
N ASP A 352 17.62 9.42 -11.80
CA ASP A 352 17.51 10.08 -13.10
C ASP A 352 17.51 9.09 -14.27
N GLU A 353 17.59 7.77 -14.01
CA GLU A 353 17.54 6.74 -15.04
C GLU A 353 16.10 6.23 -15.26
N ASP A 354 15.67 6.18 -16.53
CA ASP A 354 14.38 5.59 -16.93
C ASP A 354 14.47 4.05 -16.89
N ARG A 355 14.47 3.49 -15.68
CA ARG A 355 14.67 2.05 -15.44
C ARG A 355 13.70 1.47 -14.43
N VAL A 356 13.53 0.16 -14.47
CA VAL A 356 12.79 -0.57 -13.46
C VAL A 356 13.76 -1.23 -12.50
N ILE A 357 13.61 -0.97 -11.20
CA ILE A 357 14.43 -1.58 -10.16
C ILE A 357 13.57 -2.54 -9.38
N VAL A 358 13.92 -3.83 -9.41
CA VAL A 358 13.18 -4.90 -8.74
C VAL A 358 14.02 -5.46 -7.61
N PHE A 359 13.53 -5.30 -6.38
CA PHE A 359 14.08 -5.97 -5.20
C PHE A 359 13.18 -7.15 -4.81
N ASP A 360 13.70 -8.35 -5.00
CA ASP A 360 13.00 -9.60 -4.69
C ASP A 360 13.52 -10.19 -3.38
N PHE A 361 12.69 -10.09 -2.35
CA PHE A 361 12.93 -10.65 -1.02
C PHE A 361 12.22 -11.98 -0.81
N GLY A 362 11.68 -12.56 -1.89
CA GLY A 362 10.98 -13.83 -1.82
C GLY A 362 11.83 -14.93 -1.22
N GLY A 363 11.36 -15.53 -0.13
CA GLY A 363 12.09 -16.58 0.58
C GLY A 363 13.04 -16.09 1.67
N MET A 364 13.09 -14.78 1.94
CA MET A 364 13.76 -14.24 3.13
C MET A 364 12.84 -14.26 4.35
N GLU A 365 13.42 -14.42 5.54
CA GLU A 365 12.68 -14.31 6.80
C GLU A 365 12.21 -12.87 7.05
N ASP A 366 11.01 -12.72 7.61
CA ASP A 366 10.39 -11.41 7.90
C ASP A 366 11.31 -10.49 8.74
N ARG A 367 12.15 -11.07 9.59
CA ARG A 367 13.11 -10.34 10.43
C ARG A 367 14.21 -9.64 9.62
N VAL A 368 14.62 -10.21 8.48
CA VAL A 368 15.68 -9.63 7.61
C VAL A 368 15.07 -8.65 6.59
N ASN A 369 13.81 -8.88 6.23
CA ASN A 369 13.05 -8.08 5.29
C ASN A 369 12.85 -6.63 5.75
N HIS A 370 12.34 -6.42 6.97
CA HIS A 370 11.97 -5.10 7.46
C HIS A 370 13.12 -4.08 7.54
N PRO A 371 14.31 -4.41 8.08
CA PRO A 371 15.46 -3.50 8.08
C PRO A 371 15.90 -3.08 6.68
N THR A 372 15.91 -4.04 5.74
CA THR A 372 16.35 -3.80 4.37
C THR A 372 15.38 -2.89 3.64
N TYR A 373 14.07 -3.10 3.80
CA TYR A 373 13.03 -2.18 3.28
C TYR A 373 13.15 -0.77 3.83
N SER A 374 13.27 -0.63 5.15
CA SER A 374 13.36 0.67 5.81
C SER A 374 14.51 1.50 5.23
N ARG A 375 15.63 0.83 4.94
CA ARG A 375 16.81 1.46 4.37
C ARG A 375 16.67 1.85 2.91
N ILE A 376 16.18 0.93 2.06
CA ILE A 376 15.83 1.24 0.66
C ILE A 376 14.91 2.46 0.64
N TRP A 377 13.84 2.43 1.44
CA TRP A 377 12.85 3.49 1.52
C TRP A 377 13.40 4.84 1.97
N LYS A 378 14.31 4.87 2.95
CA LYS A 378 14.90 6.12 3.45
C LYS A 378 16.00 6.68 2.56
N SER A 379 16.80 5.83 1.91
CA SER A 379 17.74 6.28 0.88
C SER A 379 16.99 6.97 -0.27
N LEU A 380 15.83 6.44 -0.66
CA LEU A 380 14.92 7.12 -1.59
C LEU A 380 14.44 8.46 -1.02
N ARG A 381 13.98 8.54 0.23
CA ARG A 381 13.52 9.81 0.83
C ARG A 381 14.59 10.90 0.91
N GLY A 382 15.86 10.53 1.10
CA GLY A 382 16.98 11.48 1.10
C GLY A 382 17.20 12.16 -0.24
N CYS A 383 16.69 11.58 -1.32
CA CYS A 383 16.95 12.00 -2.69
C CYS A 383 15.71 12.58 -3.42
N LEU A 384 14.56 12.80 -2.74
CA LEU A 384 13.28 12.95 -3.44
C LEU A 384 12.52 14.27 -3.31
N PRO A 385 11.99 14.73 -4.47
CA PRO A 385 10.63 15.21 -4.61
C PRO A 385 9.71 14.34 -5.51
N LYS A 386 10.16 13.24 -6.15
CA LYS A 386 9.42 12.59 -7.28
C LYS A 386 9.51 11.05 -7.37
N ILE A 387 8.90 10.28 -6.48
CA ILE A 387 8.69 8.83 -6.69
C ILE A 387 7.26 8.46 -6.36
N ALA A 388 6.62 7.74 -7.28
CA ALA A 388 5.44 6.93 -7.01
C ALA A 388 5.90 5.52 -6.60
N CYS A 389 5.58 5.07 -5.38
CA CYS A 389 5.94 3.75 -4.90
C CYS A 389 4.70 2.94 -4.53
N LEU A 390 4.67 1.68 -4.96
CA LEU A 390 3.63 0.70 -4.66
C LEU A 390 4.21 -0.38 -3.75
N VAL A 391 3.86 -0.35 -2.46
CA VAL A 391 4.32 -1.34 -1.47
C VAL A 391 3.28 -2.46 -1.33
N GLY A 392 3.73 -3.71 -1.51
CA GLY A 392 2.94 -4.90 -1.19
C GLY A 392 2.78 -5.10 0.32
N SER A 393 1.53 -5.26 0.79
CA SER A 393 1.19 -5.43 2.21
C SER A 393 1.98 -6.57 2.90
N PRO A 394 2.50 -6.37 4.13
CA PRO A 394 2.89 -7.48 4.99
C PRO A 394 1.65 -8.33 5.31
N ARG A 395 1.85 -9.62 5.57
CA ARG A 395 0.78 -10.53 6.00
C ARG A 395 0.08 -9.95 7.23
N SER A 396 -1.25 -9.79 7.17
CA SER A 396 -2.05 -9.74 8.38
C SER A 396 -1.88 -11.08 9.09
N ALA A 397 -1.28 -11.08 10.28
CA ALA A 397 -1.31 -12.22 11.17
C ALA A 397 -2.78 -12.60 11.44
N GLU A 398 -3.13 -13.85 11.14
CA GLU A 398 -4.29 -14.50 11.77
C GLU A 398 -3.91 -14.94 13.18
#